data_AF-A0A1Y1L0R2-F1
#
_entry.id   AF-A0A1Y1L0R2-F1
#
_cell.length_a   1.000
_cell.length_b   1.000
_cell.length_c   1.000
_cell.angle_alpha   90.00
_cell.angle_beta   90.00
_cell.angle_gamma   90.00
#
_symmetry.space_group_name_H-M   'P 1'
#
loop_
_entity.id
_entity.type
_entity.pdbx_description
1 polymer ?
#
loop_
_entity_poly.entity_id
_entity_poly.type
_entity_poly.pdbx_seq_one_letter_code
_entity_poly.pdbx_strand_id
1 'polypeptide(L)'
;MLCEPVRMIMKTHAFVRTIAPRCLAYTTEKQNKKVFFPKLSHYLYFLFAPTLLYRDNYPRSQRKIRWGYVLRMFMEVAGGAFLYTFIIDKTFLTDFREYGLKPFTPGEILLKILNNAFYGMLTMLLMCYLILHAWLNAFAEMLRFSDKLFYKDWWTSINYARYYRTWNMVVHDWLYTYIYKDFYEIVIPKRKILAKLSVFFISSLFHDFIVSVAVGYFIPVFLVYFFLFGSCVSLVKPPNTLIGNVFLLYSIALGASMMLSTYSMEYFARVNCAREEPSLRYFFTPKILTCFK
;
A
#
# COMPACT_ATOMS: atom_id res chain seq x y z
N MET A 1 -0.25 -3.20 -13.37
CA MET A 1 0.84 -4.05 -13.92
C MET A 1 2.08 -4.13 -13.00
N LEU A 2 2.35 -3.15 -12.12
CA LEU A 2 3.62 -3.06 -11.35
C LEU A 2 3.57 -3.51 -9.88
N CYS A 3 2.39 -3.70 -9.31
CA CYS A 3 2.27 -4.28 -7.96
C CYS A 3 2.85 -5.70 -7.89
N GLU A 4 2.85 -6.42 -9.02
CA GLU A 4 3.30 -7.81 -9.11
C GLU A 4 4.83 -7.95 -9.00
N PRO A 5 5.66 -7.19 -9.74
CA PRO A 5 7.10 -7.12 -9.50
C PRO A 5 7.47 -6.82 -8.05
N VAL A 6 6.84 -5.81 -7.43
CA VAL A 6 7.10 -5.45 -6.03
C VAL A 6 6.75 -6.60 -5.09
N ARG A 7 5.60 -7.25 -5.30
CA ARG A 7 5.20 -8.45 -4.56
C ARG A 7 6.22 -9.58 -4.70
N MET A 8 6.76 -9.81 -5.90
CA MET A 8 7.78 -10.84 -6.13
C MET A 8 9.11 -10.52 -5.45
N ILE A 9 9.52 -9.24 -5.45
CA ILE A 9 10.71 -8.80 -4.70
C ILE A 9 10.52 -9.06 -3.20
N MET A 10 9.38 -8.67 -2.63
CA MET A 10 9.08 -8.90 -1.22
C MET A 10 9.10 -10.38 -0.86
N LYS A 11 8.51 -11.24 -1.70
CA LYS A 11 8.51 -12.69 -1.49
C LYS A 11 9.89 -13.30 -1.62
N THR A 12 10.67 -12.89 -2.62
CA THR A 12 12.03 -13.38 -2.81
C THR A 12 12.91 -12.99 -1.62
N HIS A 13 12.80 -11.73 -1.16
CA HIS A 13 13.47 -11.27 0.05
C HIS A 13 13.07 -12.09 1.27
N ALA A 14 11.77 -12.31 1.48
CA ALA A 14 11.26 -13.10 2.59
C ALA A 14 11.82 -14.53 2.59
N PHE A 15 11.86 -15.18 1.43
CA PHE A 15 12.42 -16.51 1.27
C PHE A 15 13.92 -16.55 1.60
N VAL A 16 14.71 -15.69 0.96
CA VAL A 16 16.17 -15.64 1.18
C VAL A 16 16.50 -15.32 2.63
N ARG A 17 15.85 -14.30 3.21
CA ARG A 17 16.12 -13.86 4.59
C ARG A 17 15.75 -14.91 5.63
N THR A 18 14.75 -15.75 5.36
CA THR A 18 14.34 -16.86 6.24
C THR A 18 15.24 -18.10 6.08
N ILE A 19 15.71 -18.41 4.87
CA ILE A 19 16.52 -19.62 4.61
C ILE A 19 18.01 -19.39 4.85
N ALA A 20 18.57 -18.24 4.48
CA ALA A 20 20.01 -17.98 4.55
C ALA A 20 20.64 -18.21 5.95
N PRO A 21 20.03 -17.76 7.07
CA PRO A 21 20.58 -18.04 8.40
C PRO A 21 20.64 -19.54 8.73
N ARG A 22 19.69 -20.34 8.23
CA ARG A 22 19.66 -21.79 8.43
C ARG A 22 20.81 -22.47 7.67
N CYS A 23 21.08 -22.01 6.45
CA CYS A 23 22.20 -22.51 5.65
C CYS A 23 23.54 -22.13 6.27
N LEU A 24 23.69 -20.88 6.75
CA LEU A 24 24.92 -20.42 7.40
C LEU A 24 25.19 -21.16 8.71
N ALA A 25 24.17 -21.36 9.56
CA ALA A 25 24.32 -22.12 10.80
C ALA A 25 24.80 -23.56 10.55
N TYR A 26 24.35 -24.19 9.46
CA TYR A 26 24.80 -25.53 9.07
C TYR A 26 26.28 -25.56 8.65
N THR A 27 26.74 -24.58 7.87
CA THR A 27 28.15 -24.52 7.47
C THR A 27 29.07 -24.38 8.68
N THR A 28 28.62 -23.69 9.74
CA THR A 28 29.38 -23.48 10.97
C THR A 28 29.30 -24.68 11.94
N GLU A 29 28.13 -25.33 12.10
CA GLU A 29 27.96 -26.54 12.91
C GLU A 29 28.24 -27.81 12.09
N LYS A 30 29.48 -28.32 12.10
CA LYS A 30 29.91 -29.57 11.43
C LYS A 30 28.83 -30.69 11.41
N GLN A 31 28.26 -30.90 10.22
CA GLN A 31 27.80 -32.16 9.58
C GLN A 31 26.91 -33.22 10.27
N ASN A 32 26.32 -33.03 11.46
CA ASN A 32 25.42 -34.05 12.05
C ASN A 32 23.91 -33.73 12.07
N LYS A 33 23.47 -32.61 11.49
CA LYS A 33 22.02 -32.29 11.35
C LYS A 33 21.61 -32.27 9.88
N LYS A 34 20.60 -33.07 9.50
CA LYS A 34 19.97 -32.98 8.17
C LYS A 34 19.34 -31.60 8.02
N VAL A 35 19.85 -30.80 7.08
CA VAL A 35 19.22 -29.51 6.73
C VAL A 35 17.94 -29.79 5.98
N PHE A 36 16.81 -29.31 6.50
CA PHE A 36 15.56 -29.32 5.78
C PHE A 36 15.58 -28.19 4.75
N PHE A 37 15.99 -28.51 3.52
CA PHE A 37 15.83 -27.61 2.39
C PHE A 37 14.37 -27.60 1.94
N PRO A 38 13.79 -26.41 1.68
CA PRO A 38 12.44 -26.34 1.18
C PRO A 38 12.39 -26.90 -0.24
N LYS A 39 11.39 -27.74 -0.50
CA LYS A 39 11.13 -28.25 -1.85
C LYS A 39 10.69 -27.11 -2.76
N LEU A 40 11.02 -27.19 -4.05
CA LEU A 40 10.56 -26.21 -5.05
C LEU A 40 9.03 -26.05 -5.04
N SER A 41 8.28 -27.13 -4.78
CA SER A 41 6.82 -27.08 -4.66
C SER A 41 6.33 -26.18 -3.52
N HIS A 42 7.04 -26.11 -2.39
CA HIS A 42 6.68 -25.23 -1.28
C HIS A 42 6.95 -23.77 -1.63
N TYR A 43 8.07 -23.51 -2.31
CA TYR A 43 8.38 -22.17 -2.82
C TYR A 43 7.35 -21.71 -3.86
N LEU A 44 7.00 -22.55 -4.83
CA LEU A 44 5.96 -22.26 -5.82
C LEU A 44 4.60 -21.99 -5.16
N TYR A 45 4.20 -22.79 -4.16
CA TYR A 45 2.99 -22.52 -3.40
C TYR A 45 3.04 -21.16 -2.69
N PHE A 46 4.17 -20.84 -2.04
CA PHE A 46 4.37 -19.54 -1.40
C PHE A 46 4.26 -18.39 -2.38
N LEU A 47 4.77 -18.52 -3.61
CA LEU A 47 4.67 -17.45 -4.62
C LEU A 47 3.22 -17.05 -4.91
N PHE A 48 2.27 -17.98 -4.86
CA PHE A 48 0.85 -17.68 -5.06
C PHE A 48 0.06 -17.44 -3.76
N ALA A 49 0.53 -17.95 -2.62
CA ALA A 49 -0.16 -17.78 -1.33
C ALA A 49 -0.39 -16.29 -0.99
N PRO A 50 -1.56 -15.92 -0.43
CA PRO A 50 -1.89 -14.53 -0.08
C PRO A 50 -1.19 -14.07 1.22
N THR A 51 0.11 -14.34 1.33
CA THR A 51 0.97 -13.91 2.43
C THR A 51 2.35 -13.54 1.89
N LEU A 52 3.05 -12.66 2.59
CA LEU A 52 4.41 -12.25 2.25
C LEU A 52 5.46 -12.87 3.19
N LEU A 53 5.04 -13.58 4.24
CA LEU A 53 5.95 -14.28 5.15
C LEU A 53 6.20 -15.70 4.64
N TYR A 54 7.46 -16.05 4.43
CA TYR A 54 7.82 -17.41 4.06
C TYR A 54 7.75 -18.35 5.27
N ARG A 55 7.07 -19.49 5.12
CA ARG A 55 7.01 -20.60 6.07
C ARG A 55 7.06 -21.92 5.32
N ASP A 56 7.67 -22.93 5.93
CA ASP A 56 7.80 -24.26 5.29
C ASP A 56 6.47 -25.00 5.20
N ASN A 57 5.56 -24.73 6.15
CA ASN A 57 4.21 -25.28 6.19
C ASN A 57 3.20 -24.18 6.52
N TYR A 58 2.14 -24.09 5.71
CA TYR A 58 1.01 -23.19 5.95
C TYR A 58 -0.21 -23.98 6.39
N PRO A 59 -1.08 -23.43 7.24
CA PRO A 59 -2.35 -24.08 7.58
C PRO A 59 -3.22 -24.17 6.32
N ARG A 60 -3.64 -25.38 5.96
CA ARG A 60 -4.46 -25.65 4.78
C ARG A 60 -5.85 -26.13 5.17
N SER A 61 -6.85 -25.65 4.44
CA SER A 61 -8.23 -26.10 4.59
C SER A 61 -8.38 -27.52 4.01
N GLN A 62 -9.00 -28.41 4.79
CA GLN A 62 -9.38 -29.77 4.34
C GLN A 62 -10.66 -29.77 3.50
N ARG A 63 -11.39 -28.64 3.46
CA ARG A 63 -12.63 -28.52 2.69
C ARG A 63 -12.33 -28.42 1.19
N LYS A 64 -13.26 -28.91 0.36
CA LYS A 64 -13.22 -28.72 -1.10
C LYS A 64 -13.34 -27.23 -1.45
N ILE A 65 -12.72 -26.83 -2.56
CA ILE A 65 -12.74 -25.45 -3.07
C ILE A 65 -14.16 -25.10 -3.47
N ARG A 66 -14.69 -23.99 -2.93
CA ARG A 66 -16.03 -23.48 -3.26
C ARG A 66 -15.94 -22.52 -4.44
N TRP A 67 -16.02 -23.05 -5.67
CA TRP A 67 -15.90 -22.25 -6.89
C TRP A 67 -16.96 -21.14 -7.02
N GLY A 68 -18.18 -21.35 -6.52
CA GLY A 68 -19.20 -20.30 -6.51
C GLY A 68 -18.81 -19.09 -5.63
N TYR A 69 -18.13 -19.32 -4.50
CA TYR A 69 -17.58 -18.24 -3.68
C TYR A 69 -16.44 -17.52 -4.41
N VAL A 70 -15.53 -18.26 -5.03
CA VAL A 70 -14.42 -17.69 -5.81
C VAL A 70 -14.94 -16.81 -6.96
N LEU A 71 -15.91 -17.30 -7.73
CA LEU A 71 -16.52 -16.56 -8.84
C LEU A 71 -17.20 -15.28 -8.34
N ARG A 72 -17.97 -15.36 -7.24
CA ARG A 72 -18.59 -14.20 -6.61
C ARG A 72 -17.56 -13.14 -6.22
N MET A 73 -16.48 -13.53 -5.55
CA MET A 73 -15.41 -12.59 -5.17
C MET A 73 -14.77 -11.93 -6.40
N PHE A 74 -14.53 -12.67 -7.48
CA PHE A 74 -14.01 -12.08 -8.72
C PHE A 74 -15.00 -11.13 -9.41
N MET A 75 -16.30 -11.43 -9.39
CA MET A 75 -17.33 -10.51 -9.88
C MET A 75 -17.40 -9.24 -9.03
N GLU A 76 -17.30 -9.35 -7.71
CA GLU A 76 -17.21 -8.19 -6.80
C GLU A 76 -15.97 -7.34 -7.10
N VAL A 77 -14.81 -7.96 -7.38
CA VAL A 77 -13.60 -7.25 -7.83
C VAL A 77 -13.83 -6.49 -9.14
N ALA A 78 -14.43 -7.15 -10.15
CA ALA A 78 -14.68 -6.52 -11.44
C ALA A 78 -15.67 -5.35 -11.35
N GLY A 79 -16.80 -5.55 -10.66
CA GLY A 79 -17.81 -4.51 -10.45
C GLY A 79 -17.30 -3.36 -9.59
N GLY A 80 -16.53 -3.67 -8.54
CA GLY A 80 -15.92 -2.65 -7.71
C GLY A 80 -14.81 -1.87 -8.41
N ALA A 81 -14.04 -2.49 -9.32
CA ALA A 81 -13.07 -1.79 -10.14
C ALA A 81 -13.76 -0.78 -11.07
N PHE A 82 -14.88 -1.17 -11.69
CA PHE A 82 -15.70 -0.27 -12.48
C PHE A 82 -16.22 0.91 -11.63
N LEU A 83 -16.80 0.62 -10.46
CA LEU A 83 -17.27 1.66 -9.53
C LEU A 83 -16.14 2.61 -9.11
N TYR A 84 -14.95 2.07 -8.82
CA TYR A 84 -13.77 2.87 -8.47
C TYR A 84 -13.43 3.85 -9.61
N THR A 85 -13.32 3.36 -10.84
CA THR A 85 -13.03 4.21 -11.99
C THR A 85 -14.12 5.25 -12.24
N PHE A 86 -15.39 4.88 -12.05
CA PHE A 86 -16.52 5.79 -12.18
C PHE A 86 -16.46 6.94 -11.16
N ILE A 87 -16.17 6.64 -9.89
CA ILE A 87 -16.04 7.67 -8.85
C ILE A 87 -14.90 8.62 -9.19
N ILE A 88 -13.73 8.09 -9.58
CA ILE A 88 -12.57 8.92 -9.94
C ILE A 88 -12.88 9.84 -11.13
N ASP A 89 -13.52 9.31 -12.18
CA ASP A 89 -13.90 10.08 -13.36
C ASP A 89 -14.87 11.22 -13.03
N LYS A 90 -15.94 10.92 -12.29
CA LYS A 90 -17.03 11.87 -12.00
C LYS A 90 -16.71 12.89 -10.92
N THR A 91 -15.69 12.64 -10.10
CA THR A 91 -15.30 13.57 -9.03
C THR A 91 -13.95 14.18 -9.34
N PHE A 92 -12.86 13.54 -8.92
CA PHE A 92 -11.50 14.08 -9.00
C PHE A 92 -11.09 14.51 -10.42
N LEU A 93 -11.33 13.68 -11.44
CA LEU A 93 -10.93 14.06 -12.81
C LEU A 93 -11.80 15.19 -13.36
N THR A 94 -13.11 15.14 -13.16
CA THR A 94 -14.03 16.19 -13.61
C THR A 94 -13.74 17.52 -12.91
N ASP A 95 -13.47 17.51 -11.61
CA ASP A 95 -13.25 18.72 -10.81
C ASP A 95 -11.99 19.50 -11.19
N PHE A 96 -10.95 18.80 -11.66
CA PHE A 96 -9.66 19.38 -12.01
C PHE A 96 -9.39 19.38 -13.52
N ARG A 97 -10.39 19.07 -14.37
CA ARG A 97 -10.23 18.99 -15.82
C ARG A 97 -9.67 20.27 -16.45
N GLU A 98 -10.06 21.42 -15.92
CA GLU A 98 -9.65 22.74 -16.39
C GLU A 98 -8.33 23.22 -15.77
N TYR A 99 -7.69 22.39 -14.94
CA TYR A 99 -6.43 22.75 -14.30
C TYR A 99 -5.35 22.95 -15.37
N GLY A 100 -4.73 24.12 -15.39
CA GLY A 100 -3.76 24.54 -16.40
C GLY A 100 -4.35 25.34 -17.57
N LEU A 101 -5.67 25.32 -17.76
CA LEU A 101 -6.36 26.22 -18.72
C LEU A 101 -6.75 27.54 -18.06
N LYS A 102 -7.13 27.47 -16.79
CA LYS A 102 -7.46 28.64 -15.95
C LYS A 102 -6.67 28.59 -14.65
N PRO A 103 -6.29 29.74 -14.06
CA PRO A 103 -5.69 29.77 -12.74
C PRO A 103 -6.71 29.31 -11.70
N PHE A 104 -6.33 28.37 -10.85
CA PHE A 104 -7.12 27.97 -9.69
C PHE A 104 -6.64 28.73 -8.45
N THR A 105 -7.56 29.33 -7.71
CA THR A 105 -7.20 29.92 -6.42
C THR A 105 -6.97 28.83 -5.37
N PRO A 106 -6.07 29.02 -4.38
CA PRO A 106 -5.89 28.05 -3.29
C PRO A 106 -7.18 27.73 -2.54
N GLY A 107 -8.09 28.70 -2.42
CA GLY A 107 -9.42 28.51 -1.81
C GLY A 107 -10.31 27.57 -2.61
N GLU A 108 -10.34 27.68 -3.94
CA GLU A 108 -11.08 26.75 -4.82
C GLU A 108 -10.55 25.33 -4.73
N ILE A 109 -9.22 25.16 -4.73
CA ILE A 109 -8.57 23.85 -4.58
C ILE A 109 -8.96 23.24 -3.22
N LEU A 110 -8.86 24.02 -2.15
CA LEU A 110 -9.24 23.56 -0.81
C LEU A 110 -10.72 23.14 -0.75
N LEU A 111 -11.62 23.95 -1.30
CA LEU A 111 -13.05 23.64 -1.34
C LEU A 111 -13.32 22.33 -2.09
N LYS A 112 -12.68 22.13 -3.25
CA LYS A 112 -12.79 20.88 -4.03
C LYS A 112 -12.25 19.68 -3.24
N ILE A 113 -11.10 19.81 -2.58
CA ILE A 113 -10.54 18.75 -1.73
C ILE A 113 -11.49 18.39 -0.58
N LEU A 114 -12.07 19.38 0.09
CA LEU A 114 -13.01 19.16 1.20
C LEU A 114 -14.30 18.50 0.72
N ASN A 115 -14.89 18.98 -0.38
CA ASN A 115 -16.08 18.37 -0.99
C ASN A 115 -15.82 16.92 -1.41
N ASN A 116 -14.61 16.64 -1.90
CA ASN A 116 -14.21 15.30 -2.32
C ASN A 116 -13.72 14.39 -1.18
N ALA A 117 -13.68 14.86 0.08
CA ALA A 117 -13.25 14.05 1.23
C ALA A 117 -14.11 12.78 1.40
N PHE A 118 -15.42 12.89 1.18
CA PHE A 118 -16.32 11.74 1.22
C PHE A 118 -15.96 10.69 0.14
N TYR A 119 -15.75 11.14 -1.10
CA TYR A 119 -15.34 10.25 -2.20
C TYR A 119 -13.94 9.68 -1.98
N GLY A 120 -13.04 10.43 -1.33
CA GLY A 120 -11.73 9.95 -0.88
C GLY A 120 -11.87 8.79 0.10
N MET A 121 -12.74 8.91 1.11
CA MET A 121 -13.04 7.80 2.03
C MET A 121 -13.68 6.60 1.30
N LEU A 122 -14.62 6.86 0.39
CA LEU A 122 -15.31 5.80 -0.35
C LEU A 122 -14.35 5.00 -1.25
N THR A 123 -13.49 5.67 -2.01
CA THR A 123 -12.48 5.04 -2.87
C THR A 123 -11.46 4.24 -2.06
N MET A 124 -11.07 4.77 -0.90
CA MET A 124 -10.21 4.10 0.07
C MET A 124 -10.85 2.81 0.62
N LEU A 125 -12.10 2.89 1.11
CA LEU A 125 -12.84 1.72 1.59
C LEU A 125 -13.04 0.67 0.49
N LEU A 126 -13.37 1.11 -0.72
CA LEU A 126 -13.54 0.26 -1.88
C LEU A 126 -12.24 -0.47 -2.23
N MET A 127 -11.11 0.25 -2.32
CA MET A 127 -9.80 -0.37 -2.55
C MET A 127 -9.45 -1.40 -1.46
N CYS A 128 -9.66 -1.08 -0.19
CA CYS A 128 -9.45 -1.99 0.92
C CYS A 128 -10.26 -3.28 0.77
N TYR A 129 -11.55 -3.15 0.45
CA TYR A 129 -12.43 -4.29 0.28
C TYR A 129 -12.02 -5.14 -0.93
N LEU A 130 -11.85 -4.53 -2.11
CA LEU A 130 -11.55 -5.28 -3.33
C LEU A 130 -10.25 -6.04 -3.24
N ILE A 131 -9.20 -5.43 -2.66
CA ILE A 131 -7.88 -6.06 -2.56
C ILE A 131 -7.82 -6.99 -1.34
N LEU A 132 -8.00 -6.46 -0.13
CA LEU A 132 -7.72 -7.23 1.10
C LEU A 132 -8.80 -8.25 1.43
N HIS A 133 -10.05 -7.96 1.04
CA HIS A 133 -11.15 -8.90 1.24
C HIS A 133 -11.36 -9.78 0.01
N ALA A 134 -11.88 -9.23 -1.09
CA ALA A 134 -12.35 -10.05 -2.20
C ALA A 134 -11.21 -10.77 -2.93
N TRP A 135 -10.17 -10.05 -3.35
CA TRP A 135 -9.04 -10.63 -4.08
C TRP A 135 -8.25 -11.64 -3.24
N LEU A 136 -7.77 -11.25 -2.05
CA LEU A 136 -7.00 -12.18 -1.21
C LEU A 136 -7.81 -13.41 -0.76
N ASN A 137 -9.11 -13.27 -0.47
CA ASN A 137 -9.92 -14.44 -0.13
C ASN A 137 -10.21 -15.35 -1.32
N ALA A 138 -10.37 -14.81 -2.53
CA ALA A 138 -10.49 -15.62 -3.75
C ALA A 138 -9.25 -16.50 -3.94
N PHE A 139 -8.05 -15.91 -3.86
CA PHE A 139 -6.80 -16.65 -3.94
C PHE A 139 -6.60 -17.61 -2.75
N ALA A 140 -6.98 -17.20 -1.54
CA ALA A 140 -6.90 -18.08 -0.37
C ALA A 140 -7.77 -19.33 -0.54
N GLU A 141 -8.99 -19.18 -1.05
CA GLU A 141 -9.89 -20.30 -1.29
C GLU A 141 -9.35 -21.22 -2.39
N MET A 142 -8.89 -20.66 -3.53
CA MET A 142 -8.31 -21.45 -4.64
C MET A 142 -7.08 -22.26 -4.18
N LEU A 143 -6.23 -21.70 -3.33
CA LEU A 143 -5.03 -22.37 -2.83
C LEU A 143 -5.28 -23.26 -1.61
N ARG A 144 -6.50 -23.22 -1.05
CA ARG A 144 -6.88 -23.82 0.24
C ARG A 144 -6.04 -23.29 1.40
N PHE A 145 -5.65 -22.02 1.34
CA PHE A 145 -4.94 -21.32 2.39
C PHE A 145 -5.93 -20.94 3.51
N SER A 146 -5.64 -21.39 4.73
CA SER A 146 -6.56 -21.24 5.87
C SER A 146 -6.34 -19.96 6.69
N ASP A 147 -5.16 -19.36 6.61
CA ASP A 147 -4.83 -18.15 7.38
C ASP A 147 -5.37 -16.90 6.66
N LYS A 148 -6.68 -16.65 6.81
CA LYS A 148 -7.40 -15.60 6.07
C LYS A 148 -7.45 -14.26 6.80
N LEU A 149 -6.60 -14.05 7.81
CA LEU A 149 -6.58 -12.82 8.62
C LEU A 149 -5.72 -11.74 7.93
N PHE A 150 -6.24 -11.17 6.84
CA PHE A 150 -5.53 -10.14 6.07
C PHE A 150 -5.64 -8.73 6.66
N TYR A 151 -6.68 -8.48 7.45
CA TYR A 151 -6.96 -7.23 8.13
C TYR A 151 -7.78 -7.46 9.40
N LYS A 152 -7.76 -6.49 10.31
CA LYS A 152 -8.56 -6.44 11.55
C LYS A 152 -9.52 -5.25 11.50
N ASP A 153 -10.20 -4.97 12.61
CA ASP A 153 -11.11 -3.84 12.83
C ASP A 153 -10.39 -2.48 12.79
N TRP A 154 -9.76 -2.15 11.68
CA TRP A 154 -8.92 -0.95 11.55
C TRP A 154 -9.74 0.33 11.63
N TRP A 155 -11.02 0.31 11.24
CA TRP A 155 -11.93 1.45 11.31
C TRP A 155 -12.30 1.86 12.73
N THR A 156 -12.15 0.97 13.72
CA THR A 156 -12.34 1.28 15.16
C THR A 156 -11.04 1.75 15.82
N SER A 157 -9.97 1.93 15.04
CA SER A 157 -8.68 2.35 15.58
C SER A 157 -8.78 3.76 16.18
N ILE A 158 -8.16 3.93 17.34
CA ILE A 158 -8.15 5.20 18.07
C ILE A 158 -6.94 6.06 17.66
N ASN A 159 -5.87 5.44 17.18
CA ASN A 159 -4.66 6.13 16.76
C ASN A 159 -4.04 5.46 15.53
N TYR A 160 -3.17 6.22 14.86
CA TYR A 160 -2.47 5.76 13.66
C TYR A 160 -1.57 4.54 13.91
N ALA A 161 -0.99 4.43 15.12
CA ALA A 161 -0.17 3.27 15.47
C ALA A 161 -0.98 1.96 15.49
N ARG A 162 -2.24 1.97 15.93
CA ARG A 162 -3.14 0.79 15.83
C ARG A 162 -3.55 0.57 14.38
N TYR A 163 -3.96 1.62 13.68
CA TYR A 163 -4.40 1.57 12.29
C TYR A 163 -3.38 0.90 11.35
N TYR A 164 -2.11 1.32 11.38
CA TYR A 164 -1.07 0.72 10.52
C TYR A 164 -0.81 -0.77 10.80
N ARG A 165 -1.13 -1.25 12.01
CA ARG A 165 -0.99 -2.68 12.38
C ARG A 165 -2.19 -3.53 12.01
N THR A 166 -3.35 -2.91 11.78
CA THR A 166 -4.63 -3.62 11.60
C THR A 166 -5.19 -3.50 10.20
N TRP A 167 -4.84 -2.47 9.43
CA TRP A 167 -5.38 -2.29 8.07
C TRP A 167 -4.86 -3.35 7.10
N ASN A 168 -3.57 -3.36 6.78
CA ASN A 168 -3.01 -4.33 5.82
C ASN A 168 -1.98 -5.19 6.55
N MET A 169 -2.46 -6.26 7.19
CA MET A 169 -1.60 -7.13 8.00
C MET A 169 -0.56 -7.85 7.14
N VAL A 170 -0.89 -8.17 5.87
CA VAL A 170 0.03 -8.88 4.97
C VAL A 170 1.32 -8.08 4.73
N VAL A 171 1.18 -6.78 4.41
CA VAL A 171 2.34 -5.90 4.19
C VAL A 171 2.95 -5.47 5.51
N HIS A 172 2.12 -5.17 6.52
CA HIS A 172 2.60 -4.82 7.86
C HIS A 172 3.52 -5.89 8.44
N ASP A 173 3.13 -7.15 8.39
CA ASP A 173 3.88 -8.25 8.99
C ASP A 173 5.21 -8.47 8.26
N TRP A 174 5.24 -8.27 6.95
CA TRP A 174 6.48 -8.30 6.17
C TRP A 174 7.41 -7.15 6.56
N LEU A 175 6.89 -5.92 6.60
CA LEU A 175 7.65 -4.73 7.00
C LEU A 175 8.18 -4.87 8.42
N TYR A 176 7.36 -5.36 9.35
CA TYR A 176 7.77 -5.58 10.73
C TYR A 176 8.86 -6.65 10.84
N THR A 177 8.66 -7.81 10.20
CA THR A 177 9.54 -8.97 10.35
C THR A 177 10.89 -8.76 9.67
N TYR A 178 10.90 -8.19 8.47
CA TYR A 178 12.09 -8.17 7.62
C TYR A 178 12.75 -6.79 7.50
N ILE A 179 12.03 -5.71 7.79
CA ILE A 179 12.60 -4.35 7.73
C ILE A 179 12.78 -3.81 9.15
N TYR A 180 11.70 -3.68 9.92
CA TYR A 180 11.77 -3.07 11.26
C TYR A 180 12.71 -3.82 12.19
N LYS A 181 12.58 -5.15 12.32
CA LYS A 181 13.45 -5.96 13.19
C LYS A 181 14.91 -5.86 12.78
N ASP A 182 15.22 -6.05 11.51
CA ASP A 182 16.59 -5.99 11.00
C ASP A 182 17.20 -4.59 11.19
N PHE A 183 16.43 -3.53 10.93
CA PHE A 183 16.88 -2.16 11.21
C PHE A 183 17.09 -1.91 12.70
N TYR A 184 16.22 -2.44 13.56
CA TYR A 184 16.29 -2.21 15.00
C TYR A 184 17.38 -3.04 15.71
N GLU A 185 17.66 -4.25 15.21
CA GLU A 185 18.59 -5.20 15.81
C GLU A 185 20.00 -5.08 15.21
N ILE A 186 20.12 -4.81 13.91
CA ILE A 186 21.39 -4.88 13.16
C ILE A 186 21.84 -3.50 12.68
N VAL A 187 21.03 -2.80 11.87
CA VAL A 187 21.48 -1.57 11.17
C VAL A 187 21.59 -0.38 12.11
N ILE A 188 20.60 -0.19 12.98
CA ILE A 188 20.48 0.96 13.89
C ILE A 188 20.08 0.46 15.29
N PRO A 189 21.01 -0.21 16.00
CA PRO A 189 20.71 -0.89 17.24
C PRO A 189 20.05 0.01 18.28
N LYS A 190 18.96 -0.46 18.88
CA LYS A 190 18.24 0.17 20.01
C LYS A 190 17.60 1.54 19.72
N ARG A 191 17.58 2.02 18.47
CA ARG A 191 16.92 3.30 18.09
C ARG A 191 15.53 3.08 17.49
N LYS A 192 14.52 2.90 18.37
CA LYS A 192 13.13 2.57 17.96
C LYS A 192 12.51 3.58 16.99
N ILE A 193 12.69 4.88 17.23
CA ILE A 193 12.10 5.94 16.39
C ILE A 193 12.71 5.89 14.99
N LEU A 194 14.04 5.80 14.89
CA LEU A 194 14.72 5.77 13.60
C LEU A 194 14.36 4.51 12.81
N ALA A 195 14.28 3.33 13.46
CA ALA A 195 13.81 2.10 12.82
C ALA A 195 12.36 2.23 12.30
N LYS A 196 11.47 2.88 13.05
CA LYS A 196 10.09 3.17 12.58
C LYS A 196 10.09 4.11 11.38
N LEU A 197 10.84 5.22 11.43
CA LEU A 197 10.93 6.19 10.34
C LEU A 197 11.49 5.55 9.07
N SER A 198 12.49 4.67 9.17
CA SER A 198 13.01 3.91 8.03
C SER A 198 11.93 3.06 7.35
N VAL A 199 11.05 2.41 8.13
CA VAL A 199 9.93 1.63 7.59
C VAL A 199 8.93 2.54 6.85
N PHE A 200 8.55 3.67 7.44
CA PHE A 200 7.66 4.63 6.78
C PHE A 200 8.27 5.19 5.49
N PHE A 201 9.56 5.53 5.52
CA PHE A 201 10.29 6.05 4.37
C PHE A 201 10.33 5.02 3.24
N ILE A 202 10.80 3.80 3.50
CA ILE A 202 10.84 2.71 2.51
C ILE A 202 9.43 2.45 1.95
N SER A 203 8.42 2.37 2.82
CA SER A 203 7.04 2.19 2.39
C SER A 203 6.60 3.32 1.44
N SER A 204 6.82 4.59 1.79
CA SER A 204 6.43 5.73 0.95
C SER A 204 7.12 5.72 -0.42
N LEU A 205 8.40 5.37 -0.48
CA LEU A 205 9.15 5.28 -1.73
C LEU A 205 8.56 4.22 -2.68
N PHE A 206 8.20 3.04 -2.15
CA PHE A 206 7.58 2.00 -2.98
C PHE A 206 6.17 2.39 -3.45
N HIS A 207 5.40 3.11 -2.64
CA HIS A 207 4.10 3.61 -3.09
C HIS A 207 4.25 4.65 -4.22
N ASP A 208 5.14 5.64 -4.05
CA ASP A 208 5.42 6.62 -5.10
C ASP A 208 6.00 5.94 -6.35
N PHE A 209 6.88 4.95 -6.20
CA PHE A 209 7.41 4.19 -7.34
C PHE A 209 6.30 3.46 -8.12
N ILE A 210 5.42 2.72 -7.43
CA ILE A 210 4.32 1.99 -8.07
C ILE A 210 3.40 2.96 -8.81
N VAL A 211 3.02 4.07 -8.17
CA VAL A 211 2.10 5.02 -8.80
C VAL A 211 2.78 5.78 -9.93
N SER A 212 4.01 6.24 -9.75
CA SER A 212 4.74 7.02 -10.77
C SER A 212 4.89 6.26 -12.08
N VAL A 213 5.20 4.96 -11.99
CA VAL A 213 5.31 4.12 -13.19
C VAL A 213 3.93 3.80 -13.77
N ALA A 214 2.88 3.71 -12.94
CA ALA A 214 1.50 3.52 -13.42
C ALA A 214 0.94 4.75 -14.15
N VAL A 215 1.24 5.96 -13.69
CA VAL A 215 0.76 7.22 -14.30
C VAL A 215 1.71 7.78 -15.37
N GLY A 216 2.97 7.36 -15.39
CA GLY A 216 3.96 7.78 -16.38
C GLY A 216 4.74 9.06 -16.02
N TYR A 217 4.70 9.51 -14.77
CA TYR A 217 5.45 10.66 -14.26
C TYR A 217 5.72 10.53 -12.75
N PHE A 218 6.74 11.20 -12.25
CA PHE A 218 7.07 11.18 -10.82
C PHE A 218 6.60 12.45 -10.10
N ILE A 219 5.82 12.25 -9.04
CA ILE A 219 5.45 13.28 -8.07
C ILE A 219 5.46 12.63 -6.66
N PRO A 220 6.19 13.17 -5.67
CA PRO A 220 6.43 12.51 -4.39
C PRO A 220 5.23 12.65 -3.41
N VAL A 221 4.04 12.25 -3.84
CA VAL A 221 2.79 12.42 -3.07
C VAL A 221 2.81 11.57 -1.81
N PHE A 222 3.17 10.29 -1.89
CA PHE A 222 3.25 9.43 -0.71
C PHE A 222 4.39 9.85 0.22
N LEU A 223 5.55 10.26 -0.32
CA LEU A 223 6.64 10.77 0.52
C LEU A 223 6.18 11.98 1.35
N VAL A 224 5.44 12.91 0.76
CA VAL A 224 4.91 14.07 1.50
C VAL A 224 3.78 13.67 2.44
N TYR A 225 2.68 13.11 1.95
CA TYR A 225 1.48 12.87 2.77
C TYR A 225 1.62 11.67 3.72
N PHE A 226 2.21 10.57 3.26
CA PHE A 226 2.33 9.36 4.08
C PHE A 226 3.58 9.39 4.98
N PHE A 227 4.75 9.74 4.44
CA PHE A 227 5.96 9.77 5.27
C PHE A 227 6.03 11.02 6.14
N LEU A 228 5.99 12.25 5.60
CA LEU A 228 6.12 13.45 6.46
C LEU A 228 4.92 13.61 7.41
N PHE A 229 3.71 13.74 6.85
CA PHE A 229 2.52 13.94 7.70
C PHE A 229 2.14 12.67 8.47
N GLY A 230 2.08 11.51 7.80
CA GLY A 230 1.71 10.26 8.46
C GLY A 230 2.65 9.84 9.60
N SER A 231 3.97 10.09 9.49
CA SER A 231 4.90 9.83 10.60
C SER A 231 4.65 10.75 11.78
N CYS A 232 4.46 12.06 11.54
CA CYS A 232 4.14 13.04 12.59
C CYS A 232 2.85 12.66 13.33
N VAL A 233 1.78 12.36 12.59
CA VAL A 233 0.49 12.01 13.17
C VAL A 233 0.55 10.65 13.90
N SER A 234 1.43 9.74 13.49
CA SER A 234 1.65 8.46 14.21
C SER A 234 2.23 8.62 15.62
N LEU A 235 2.87 9.76 15.91
CA LEU A 235 3.42 10.08 17.22
C LEU A 235 2.38 10.74 18.15
N VAL A 236 1.29 11.27 17.59
CA VAL A 236 0.24 11.95 18.34
C VAL A 236 -0.58 10.92 19.13
N LYS A 237 -0.77 11.19 20.43
CA LYS A 237 -1.66 10.44 21.29
C LYS A 237 -2.98 11.20 21.45
N PRO A 238 -4.12 10.61 21.07
CA PRO A 238 -5.41 11.28 21.21
C PRO A 238 -5.83 11.36 22.69
N PRO A 239 -6.59 12.39 23.08
CA PRO A 239 -7.02 12.60 24.47
C PRO A 239 -8.11 11.62 24.93
N ASN A 240 -8.95 11.15 24.00
CA ASN A 240 -10.04 10.20 24.24
C ASN A 240 -10.17 9.25 23.04
N THR A 241 -10.71 8.06 23.26
CA THR A 241 -11.07 7.06 22.25
C THR A 241 -11.95 7.62 21.14
N LEU A 242 -13.01 8.37 21.48
CA LEU A 242 -13.92 8.96 20.50
C LEU A 242 -13.19 9.98 19.60
N ILE A 243 -12.51 10.95 20.22
CA ILE A 243 -11.78 12.00 19.50
C ILE A 243 -10.71 11.38 18.60
N GLY A 244 -9.97 10.39 19.10
CA GLY A 244 -8.96 9.70 18.32
C GLY A 244 -9.52 8.95 17.11
N ASN A 245 -10.66 8.26 17.26
CA ASN A 245 -11.30 7.55 16.16
C ASN A 245 -11.88 8.51 15.11
N VAL A 246 -12.61 9.54 15.54
CA VAL A 246 -13.15 10.57 14.64
C VAL A 246 -12.01 11.26 13.89
N PHE A 247 -10.98 11.70 14.62
CA PHE A 247 -9.81 12.33 14.00
C PHE A 247 -9.16 11.42 12.95
N LEU A 248 -8.94 10.14 13.27
CA LEU A 248 -8.35 9.16 12.35
C LEU A 248 -9.18 8.99 11.07
N LEU A 249 -10.50 8.83 11.19
CA LEU A 249 -11.36 8.61 10.02
C LEU A 249 -11.42 9.85 9.13
N TYR A 250 -11.58 11.03 9.71
CA TYR A 250 -11.58 12.29 8.95
C TYR A 250 -10.22 12.57 8.31
N SER A 251 -9.11 12.29 9.01
CA SER A 251 -7.77 12.49 8.45
C SER A 251 -7.45 11.51 7.33
N ILE A 252 -7.93 10.26 7.38
CA ILE A 252 -7.84 9.31 6.26
C ILE A 252 -8.66 9.81 5.06
N ALA A 253 -9.90 10.25 5.28
CA ALA A 253 -10.77 10.77 4.23
C ALA A 253 -10.14 11.97 3.52
N LEU A 254 -9.66 12.94 4.31
CA LEU A 254 -9.01 14.14 3.81
C LEU A 254 -7.68 13.81 3.11
N GLY A 255 -6.86 12.95 3.69
CA GLY A 255 -5.59 12.52 3.09
C GLY A 255 -5.80 11.83 1.74
N ALA A 256 -6.76 10.92 1.64
CA ALA A 256 -7.10 10.26 0.38
C ALA A 256 -7.56 11.28 -0.69
N SER A 257 -8.41 12.23 -0.31
CA SER A 257 -8.87 13.30 -1.22
C SER A 257 -7.73 14.20 -1.67
N MET A 258 -6.84 14.63 -0.76
CA MET A 258 -5.66 15.43 -1.08
C MET A 258 -4.74 14.71 -2.08
N MET A 259 -4.47 13.42 -1.86
CA MET A 259 -3.61 12.63 -2.73
C MET A 259 -4.21 12.47 -4.13
N LEU A 260 -5.48 12.05 -4.23
CA LEU A 260 -6.18 11.88 -5.51
C LEU A 260 -6.32 13.21 -6.27
N SER A 261 -6.61 14.30 -5.56
CA SER A 261 -6.67 15.65 -6.14
C SER A 261 -5.31 16.09 -6.67
N THR A 262 -4.23 15.85 -5.93
CA THR A 262 -2.85 16.19 -6.36
C THR A 262 -2.46 15.44 -7.62
N TYR A 263 -2.74 14.14 -7.69
CA TYR A 263 -2.49 13.35 -8.91
C TYR A 263 -3.34 13.85 -10.09
N SER A 264 -4.59 14.23 -9.86
CA SER A 264 -5.49 14.73 -10.90
C SER A 264 -5.05 16.11 -11.43
N MET A 265 -4.66 17.03 -10.53
CA MET A 265 -4.10 18.33 -10.92
C MET A 265 -2.82 18.16 -11.73
N GLU A 266 -1.90 17.29 -11.29
CA GLU A 266 -0.66 17.03 -12.03
C GLU A 266 -0.93 16.41 -13.41
N TYR A 267 -1.89 15.49 -13.49
CA TYR A 267 -2.32 14.90 -14.77
C TYR A 267 -2.82 15.98 -15.74
N PHE A 268 -3.77 16.83 -15.32
CA PHE A 268 -4.28 17.88 -16.19
C PHE A 268 -3.28 19.00 -16.47
N ALA A 269 -2.37 19.31 -15.54
CA ALA A 269 -1.25 20.21 -15.81
C ALA A 269 -0.35 19.67 -16.93
N ARG A 270 -0.16 18.36 -17.02
CA ARG A 270 0.62 17.76 -18.12
C ARG A 270 -0.13 17.73 -19.44
N VAL A 271 -1.46 17.61 -19.39
CA VAL A 271 -2.31 17.55 -20.59
C VAL A 271 -2.55 18.94 -21.19
N ASN A 272 -2.83 19.93 -20.34
CA ASN A 272 -3.34 21.24 -20.74
C ASN A 272 -2.25 22.29 -20.96
N CYS A 273 -1.12 22.19 -20.24
CA CYS A 273 -0.02 23.16 -20.34
C CYS A 273 0.93 22.80 -21.49
N ALA A 274 1.82 23.72 -21.88
CA ALA A 274 2.70 23.54 -23.05
C ALA A 274 3.44 22.18 -23.01
N ARG A 275 3.29 21.40 -24.08
CA ARG A 275 3.94 20.09 -24.20
C ARG A 275 5.43 20.28 -24.45
N GLU A 276 6.22 19.81 -23.49
CA GLU A 276 7.66 19.63 -23.65
C GLU A 276 7.96 18.25 -24.24
N GLU A 277 9.10 18.11 -24.92
CA GLU A 277 9.55 16.82 -25.42
C GLU A 277 9.74 15.80 -24.29
N PRO A 278 9.40 14.52 -24.53
CA PRO A 278 9.54 13.47 -23.54
C PRO A 278 11.03 13.29 -23.19
N SER A 279 11.38 13.73 -21.99
CA SER A 279 12.74 13.65 -21.44
C SER A 279 12.70 13.12 -20.00
N LEU A 280 13.83 12.59 -19.51
CA LEU A 280 13.94 12.22 -18.09
C LEU A 280 13.65 13.41 -17.17
N ARG A 281 14.03 14.62 -17.58
CA ARG A 281 13.72 15.85 -16.86
C ARG A 281 12.20 16.10 -16.80
N TYR A 282 11.48 15.89 -17.91
CA TYR A 282 10.02 16.01 -17.95
C TYR A 282 9.33 15.02 -17.00
N PHE A 283 9.88 13.80 -16.85
CA PHE A 283 9.36 12.79 -15.94
C PHE A 283 9.47 13.21 -14.46
N PHE A 284 10.60 13.80 -14.06
CA PHE A 284 10.87 14.19 -12.67
C PHE A 284 10.44 15.61 -12.29
N THR A 285 10.03 16.44 -13.25
CA THR A 285 9.62 17.84 -12.99
C THR A 285 8.10 17.91 -12.82
N PRO A 286 7.56 18.25 -11.64
CA PRO A 286 6.12 18.38 -11.43
C PRO A 286 5.55 19.59 -12.17
N LYS A 287 4.56 19.37 -13.03
CA LYS A 287 3.93 20.43 -13.84
C LYS A 287 2.96 21.30 -13.07
N ILE A 288 2.40 20.79 -11.97
CA ILE A 288 1.56 21.55 -11.04
C ILE A 288 2.27 22.82 -10.52
N LEU A 289 3.60 22.84 -10.47
CA LEU A 289 4.41 23.98 -10.01
C LEU A 289 4.89 24.92 -11.14
N THR A 290 4.88 24.44 -12.38
CA THR A 290 5.46 25.16 -13.53
C THR A 290 4.44 25.64 -14.54
N CYS A 291 3.22 25.09 -14.54
CA CYS A 291 2.22 25.39 -15.57
C CYS A 291 1.79 26.87 -15.60
N PHE A 292 1.71 27.51 -14.44
CA PHE A 292 1.29 28.91 -14.31
C PHE A 292 2.47 29.89 -14.13
N LYS A 293 3.68 29.47 -14.50
CA LYS A 293 4.88 30.32 -14.51
C LYS A 293 5.22 30.79 -15.90
#